data_AF-A0A2V6RIN3-F1
#
_entry.id   AF-A0A2V6RIN3-F1
#
_cell.length_a   1.000
_cell.length_b   1.000
_cell.length_c   1.000
_cell.angle_alpha   90.00
_cell.angle_beta   90.00
_cell.angle_gamma   90.00
#
_symmetry.space_group_name_H-M   'P 1'
#
loop_
_entity.id
_entity.type
_entity.pdbx_description
1 polymer ?
#
loop_
_entity_poly.entity_id
_entity_poly.type
_entity_poly.pdbx_seq_one_letter_code
_entity_poly.pdbx_strand_id
1 'polypeptide(L)'
;MRAERVVVALLLLLLGAAIVLPLLDVLMGAVVVDHRPTLENLTAVFARPLFVRALANTLLSGVLVVGLGSLIAVPLAWLTARYEFPGRRVLTTLGLLPLVVPPFVGAIAFQQILAGRAWSTSSFCSASA
;
A
#
# COMPACT_ATOMS: atom_id res chain seq x y z
N MET A 1 14.60 10.81 -35.18
CA MET A 1 13.73 11.92 -34.74
C MET A 1 12.23 11.66 -34.87
N ARG A 2 11.62 11.53 -36.08
CA ARG A 2 10.16 11.28 -36.21
C ARG A 2 9.74 9.83 -35.91
N ALA A 3 10.48 8.85 -36.44
CA ALA A 3 10.19 7.43 -36.25
C ALA A 3 10.31 7.01 -34.77
N GLU A 4 11.34 7.47 -34.06
CA GLU A 4 11.50 7.20 -32.62
C GLU A 4 10.33 7.74 -31.79
N ARG A 5 9.82 8.94 -32.11
CA ARG A 5 8.65 9.51 -31.42
C ARG A 5 7.38 8.69 -31.67
N VAL A 6 7.22 8.15 -32.88
CA VAL A 6 6.09 7.27 -33.22
C VAL A 6 6.20 5.95 -32.45
N VAL A 7 7.40 5.36 -32.38
CA VAL A 7 7.64 4.13 -31.61
C VAL A 7 7.37 4.37 -30.13
N VAL A 8 7.89 5.46 -29.55
CA VAL A 8 7.63 5.83 -28.14
C VAL A 8 6.14 6.05 -27.89
N ALA A 9 5.44 6.77 -28.78
CA ALA A 9 4.01 6.99 -28.64
C ALA A 9 3.21 5.68 -28.69
N LEU A 10 3.59 4.76 -29.58
CA LEU A 10 2.93 3.45 -29.69
C LEU A 10 3.19 2.57 -28.47
N LEU A 11 4.42 2.58 -27.93
CA LEU A 11 4.77 1.89 -26.68
C LEU A 11 3.99 2.46 -25.49
N LEU A 12 3.90 3.78 -25.37
CA LEU A 12 3.12 4.45 -24.32
C LEU A 12 1.63 4.15 -24.43
N LEU A 13 1.08 4.11 -25.65
CA LEU A 13 -0.31 3.77 -25.89
C LEU A 13 -0.60 2.31 -25.54
N LEU A 14 0.28 1.39 -25.93
CA LEU A 14 0.18 -0.03 -25.57
C LEU A 14 0.22 -0.22 -24.05
N LEU A 15 1.18 0.39 -23.36
CA LEU A 15 1.30 0.32 -21.90
C LEU A 15 0.08 0.95 -21.21
N GLY A 16 -0.34 2.13 -21.68
CA GLY A 16 -1.51 2.83 -21.16
C GLY A 16 -2.77 1.98 -21.34
N ALA A 17 -2.99 1.40 -22.52
CA ALA A 17 -4.12 0.52 -22.79
C ALA A 17 -4.09 -0.72 -21.88
N ALA A 18 -2.93 -1.35 -21.69
CA ALA A 18 -2.79 -2.52 -20.82
C ALA A 18 -3.15 -2.24 -19.35
N ILE A 19 -2.94 -1.00 -18.87
CA ILE A 19 -3.32 -0.58 -17.51
C ILE A 19 -4.78 -0.13 -17.45
N VAL A 20 -5.23 0.63 -18.44
CA VAL A 20 -6.55 1.27 -18.45
C VAL A 20 -7.68 0.25 -18.71
N LEU A 21 -7.47 -0.71 -19.60
CA LEU A 21 -8.50 -1.73 -19.91
C LEU A 21 -8.98 -2.52 -18.69
N PRO A 22 -8.12 -3.15 -17.86
CA PRO A 22 -8.59 -3.87 -16.68
C PRO A 22 -9.21 -2.93 -15.63
N LEU A 23 -8.76 -1.67 -15.56
CA LEU A 23 -9.38 -0.69 -14.68
C LEU A 23 -10.81 -0.35 -15.15
N LEU A 24 -11.02 -0.21 -16.46
CA LEU A 24 -12.35 -0.02 -17.04
C LEU A 24 -13.24 -1.24 -16.80
N ASP A 25 -12.71 -2.47 -16.91
CA ASP A 25 -13.47 -3.68 -16.63
C ASP A 25 -13.94 -3.74 -15.17
N VAL A 26 -13.08 -3.37 -14.22
CA VAL A 26 -13.46 -3.27 -12.80
C VAL A 26 -14.55 -2.22 -12.58
N LEU A 27 -14.44 -1.05 -13.21
CA LEU A 27 -15.44 0.02 -13.10
C LEU A 27 -16.76 -0.38 -13.75
N MET A 28 -16.72 -1.05 -14.91
CA MET A 28 -17.92 -1.57 -15.57
C MET A 28 -18.58 -2.67 -14.75
N GLY A 29 -17.81 -3.60 -14.18
CA GLY A 29 -18.34 -4.64 -13.28
C GLY A 29 -18.97 -4.07 -12.00
N ALA A 30 -18.58 -2.87 -11.58
CA ALA A 30 -19.22 -2.20 -10.44
C ALA A 30 -20.62 -1.64 -10.76
N VAL A 31 -20.91 -1.33 -12.03
CA VAL A 31 -22.13 -0.63 -12.47
C VAL A 31 -23.03 -1.50 -13.35
N VAL A 32 -22.50 -2.53 -14.02
CA VAL A 32 -23.25 -3.36 -14.97
C VAL A 32 -23.24 -4.80 -14.50
N VAL A 33 -24.42 -5.37 -14.28
CA VAL A 33 -24.62 -6.79 -13.96
C VAL A 33 -25.62 -7.35 -14.97
N ASP A 34 -25.29 -8.48 -15.62
CA ASP A 34 -26.14 -9.13 -16.63
C ASP A 34 -26.66 -8.16 -17.72
N HIS A 35 -25.78 -7.30 -18.24
CA HIS A 35 -26.06 -6.27 -19.23
C HIS A 35 -27.07 -5.19 -18.80
N ARG A 36 -27.37 -5.08 -17.50
CA ARG A 36 -28.23 -4.04 -16.95
C ARG A 36 -27.42 -3.09 -16.06
N PRO A 37 -27.53 -1.76 -16.27
CA PRO A 37 -26.94 -0.81 -15.34
C PRO A 37 -27.66 -0.91 -13.99
N THR A 38 -26.92 -1.24 -12.93
CA THR A 38 -27.40 -1.33 -11.55
C THR A 38 -26.44 -0.61 -10.61
N LEU A 39 -27.01 0.13 -9.65
CA LEU A 39 -26.27 0.78 -8.56
C LEU A 39 -26.23 -0.11 -7.31
N GLU A 40 -26.84 -1.29 -7.36
CA GLU A 40 -26.99 -2.19 -6.21
C GLU A 40 -25.64 -2.69 -5.70
N ASN A 41 -24.69 -3.02 -6.57
CA ASN A 41 -23.34 -3.41 -6.16
C ASN A 41 -22.63 -2.27 -5.41
N LEU A 42 -22.78 -1.04 -5.88
CA LEU A 42 -22.16 0.12 -5.27
C LEU A 42 -22.77 0.40 -3.89
N THR A 43 -24.10 0.38 -3.77
CA THR A 43 -24.79 0.59 -2.49
C THR A 43 -24.58 -0.58 -1.53
N ALA A 44 -24.49 -1.82 -2.02
CA ALA A 44 -24.20 -3.01 -1.21
C ALA A 44 -22.83 -2.95 -0.54
N VAL A 45 -21.83 -2.33 -1.17
CA VAL A 45 -20.51 -2.09 -0.56
C VAL A 45 -20.64 -1.17 0.65
N PHE A 46 -21.36 -0.05 0.53
CA PHE A 46 -21.55 0.89 1.65
C PHE A 46 -22.56 0.41 2.70
N ALA A 47 -23.51 -0.44 2.32
CA ALA A 47 -24.50 -1.01 3.23
C ALA A 47 -23.88 -2.02 4.21
N ARG A 48 -22.75 -2.65 3.84
CA ARG A 48 -22.06 -3.61 4.70
C ARG A 48 -21.11 -2.88 5.65
N PRO A 49 -21.34 -2.94 6.98
CA PRO A 49 -20.51 -2.22 7.95
C PRO A 49 -19.05 -2.68 7.94
N LEU A 50 -18.77 -3.91 7.52
CA LEU A 50 -17.41 -4.44 7.39
C LEU A 50 -16.59 -3.68 6.34
N PHE A 51 -17.16 -3.37 5.16
CA PHE A 51 -16.44 -2.65 4.11
C PHE A 51 -16.19 -1.19 4.49
N VAL A 52 -17.19 -0.53 5.09
CA VAL A 52 -17.05 0.86 5.57
C VAL A 52 -15.98 0.95 6.67
N ARG A 53 -15.97 0.01 7.62
CA ARG A 53 -14.93 -0.04 8.66
C ARG A 53 -13.55 -0.33 8.08
N ALA A 54 -13.44 -1.25 7.13
CA ALA A 54 -12.17 -1.53 6.46
C ALA A 54 -11.63 -0.29 5.70
N LEU A 55 -12.51 0.44 5.00
CA LEU A 55 -12.16 1.68 4.32
C LEU A 55 -11.69 2.76 5.32
N ALA A 56 -12.42 2.96 6.41
CA ALA A 56 -12.04 3.93 7.44
C ALA A 56 -10.70 3.58 8.09
N ASN A 57 -10.48 2.30 8.43
CA ASN A 57 -9.25 1.83 9.04
C ASN A 57 -8.04 2.00 8.11
N THR A 58 -8.18 1.70 6.82
CA THR A 58 -7.10 1.85 5.84
C THR A 58 -6.77 3.31 5.57
N LEU A 59 -7.78 4.18 5.45
CA LEU A 59 -7.58 5.63 5.34
C LEU A 59 -6.89 6.21 6.57
N LEU A 60 -7.39 5.87 7.77
CA LEU A 60 -6.79 6.34 9.03
C LEU A 60 -5.35 5.85 9.17
N SER A 61 -5.10 4.56 8.90
CA SER A 61 -3.76 3.99 8.92
C SER A 61 -2.83 4.68 7.91
N GLY A 62 -3.29 4.92 6.68
CA GLY A 62 -2.51 5.63 5.66
C GLY A 62 -2.12 7.05 6.08
N VAL A 63 -3.08 7.82 6.62
CA VAL A 63 -2.83 9.18 7.12
C VAL A 63 -1.84 9.17 8.28
N LEU A 64 -1.99 8.25 9.23
CA LEU A 64 -1.07 8.12 10.36
C LEU A 64 0.34 7.74 9.91
N VAL A 65 0.47 6.78 8.99
CA VAL A 65 1.77 6.36 8.46
C VAL A 65 2.46 7.50 7.71
N VAL A 66 1.75 8.22 6.85
CA VAL A 66 2.31 9.37 6.12
C VAL A 66 2.68 10.50 7.09
N GLY A 67 1.80 10.83 8.04
CA GLY A 67 2.03 11.91 8.99
C GLY A 67 3.21 11.64 9.91
N LEU A 68 3.19 10.50 10.63
CA LEU A 68 4.25 10.12 11.56
C LEU A 68 5.57 9.80 10.81
N GLY A 69 5.47 9.13 9.67
CA GLY A 69 6.62 8.80 8.83
C GLY A 69 7.31 10.06 8.30
N SER A 70 6.56 11.02 7.77
CA SER A 70 7.13 12.28 7.26
C SER A 70 7.73 13.13 8.37
N LEU A 71 7.11 13.13 9.56
CA LEU A 71 7.62 13.88 10.72
C LEU A 71 9.04 13.43 11.12
N ILE A 72 9.37 12.14 10.93
CA ILE A 72 10.69 11.60 11.23
C ILE A 72 11.61 11.66 9.99
N ALA A 73 11.08 11.27 8.83
CA ALA A 73 11.85 11.16 7.59
C ALA A 73 12.32 12.52 7.06
N VAL A 74 11.50 13.57 7.15
CA VAL A 74 11.84 14.90 6.60
C VAL A 74 13.02 15.54 7.38
N PRO A 75 13.02 15.62 8.72
CA PRO A 75 14.19 16.11 9.45
C PRO A 75 15.44 15.28 9.20
N LEU A 76 15.30 13.95 9.14
CA LEU A 76 16.42 13.04 8.89
C LEU A 76 17.00 13.23 7.47
N ALA A 77 16.14 13.38 6.47
CA ALA A 77 16.53 13.69 5.09
C ALA A 77 17.21 15.05 4.99
N TRP A 78 16.70 16.06 5.70
CA TRP A 78 17.30 17.39 5.74
C TRP A 78 18.69 17.35 6.38
N LEU A 79 18.85 16.66 7.52
CA LEU A 79 20.13 16.53 8.21
C LEU A 79 21.17 15.81 7.34
N THR A 80 20.78 14.72 6.71
CA THR A 80 21.68 13.92 5.84
C THR A 80 22.01 14.60 4.51
N ALA A 81 21.18 15.54 4.04
CA ALA A 81 21.46 16.33 2.85
C ALA A 81 22.33 17.57 3.12
N ARG A 82 22.24 18.15 4.32
CA ARG A 82 22.91 19.42 4.67
C ARG A 82 24.18 19.25 5.51
N TYR A 83 24.33 18.15 6.25
CA TYR A 83 25.45 17.94 7.17
C TYR A 83 26.19 16.63 6.89
N GLU A 84 27.51 16.67 7.02
CA GLU A 84 28.36 15.48 6.99
C GLU A 84 28.72 15.07 8.42
N PHE A 85 28.22 13.91 8.84
CA PHE A 85 28.46 13.38 10.19
C PHE A 85 28.85 11.90 10.15
N PRO A 86 29.68 11.43 11.11
CA PRO A 86 30.08 10.03 11.20
C PRO A 86 28.87 9.18 11.59
N GLY A 87 28.31 8.44 10.62
CA GLY A 87 27.08 7.65 10.79
C GLY A 87 26.06 7.84 9.65
N ARG A 88 26.23 8.85 8.81
CA ARG A 88 25.37 9.12 7.64
C ARG A 88 25.18 7.89 6.75
N ARG A 89 26.26 7.16 6.45
CA ARG A 89 26.21 5.96 5.59
C ARG A 89 25.35 4.85 6.19
N VAL A 90 25.40 4.67 7.52
CA VAL A 90 24.57 3.66 8.21
C VAL A 90 23.10 4.04 8.12
N LEU A 91 22.74 5.29 8.44
CA LEU A 91 21.35 5.77 8.35
C LEU A 91 20.78 5.67 6.92
N THR A 92 21.54 6.08 5.92
CA THR A 92 21.10 5.97 4.52
C THR A 92 20.94 4.50 4.11
N THR A 93 21.84 3.61 4.54
CA THR A 93 21.73 2.17 4.24
C THR A 93 20.51 1.56 4.93
N LEU A 94 20.27 1.88 6.21
CA LEU A 94 19.10 1.44 6.96
C LEU A 94 17.79 1.95 6.33
N GLY A 95 17.77 3.17 5.79
CA GLY A 95 16.60 3.72 5.10
C GLY A 95 16.27 3.00 3.77
N LEU A 96 17.28 2.43 3.11
CA LEU A 96 17.11 1.66 1.89
C LEU A 96 16.76 0.17 2.15
N LEU A 97 17.06 -0.35 3.34
CA LEU A 97 16.78 -1.75 3.67
C LEU A 97 15.32 -2.16 3.43
N PRO A 98 14.29 -1.39 3.86
CA PRO A 98 12.90 -1.75 3.62
C PRO A 98 12.49 -1.80 2.15
N LEU A 99 13.25 -1.14 1.25
CA LEU A 99 12.99 -1.17 -0.20
C LEU A 99 13.50 -2.47 -0.83
N VAL A 100 14.55 -3.07 -0.26
CA VAL A 100 15.15 -4.32 -0.75
C VAL A 100 14.48 -5.54 -0.11
N VAL A 101 14.04 -5.39 1.15
CA VAL A 101 13.34 -6.45 1.87
C VAL A 101 11.92 -6.60 1.32
N PRO A 102 11.49 -7.81 0.92
CA PRO A 102 10.12 -8.04 0.50
C PRO A 102 9.13 -7.63 1.62
N PRO A 103 8.03 -6.93 1.30
CA PRO A 103 7.11 -6.39 2.30
C PRO A 103 6.53 -7.48 3.22
N PHE A 104 6.39 -8.70 2.71
CA PHE A 104 5.93 -9.86 3.47
C PHE A 104 6.87 -10.23 4.63
N VAL A 105 8.18 -10.17 4.41
CA VAL A 105 9.18 -10.45 5.45
C VAL A 105 9.10 -9.40 6.55
N GLY A 106 8.92 -8.13 6.17
CA GLY A 106 8.70 -7.04 7.12
C GLY A 106 7.46 -7.26 7.99
N ALA A 107 6.34 -7.65 7.38
CA ALA A 107 5.10 -7.94 8.11
C ALA A 107 5.28 -9.07 9.13
N ILE A 108 5.93 -10.19 8.75
CA ILE A 108 6.22 -11.30 9.66
C ILE A 108 7.15 -10.86 10.79
N ALA A 109 8.22 -10.11 10.49
CA ALA A 109 9.15 -9.63 11.50
C ALA A 109 8.44 -8.77 12.55
N PHE A 110 7.58 -7.83 12.12
CA PHE A 110 6.75 -7.06 13.04
C PHE A 110 5.78 -7.95 13.81
N GLN A 111 5.14 -8.92 13.17
CA GLN A 111 4.28 -9.87 13.88
C GLN A 111 5.05 -10.62 14.98
N GLN A 112 6.27 -11.09 14.72
CA GLN A 112 7.07 -11.79 15.74
C GLN A 112 7.50 -10.85 16.88
N ILE A 113 7.90 -9.62 16.57
CA ILE A 113 8.32 -8.63 17.56
C ILE A 113 7.14 -8.18 18.45
N LEU A 114 5.97 -7.93 17.85
CA LEU A 114 4.78 -7.45 18.56
C LEU A 114 3.98 -8.61 19.20
N ALA A 115 3.84 -9.75 18.52
CA ALA A 115 3.06 -10.91 18.99
C ALA A 115 3.87 -11.91 19.83
N GLY A 116 5.21 -11.86 19.78
CA GLY A 116 6.08 -12.62 20.70
C GLY A 116 5.85 -12.29 22.18
N ARG A 117 5.15 -11.19 22.48
CA ARG A 117 4.67 -10.83 23.82
C ARG A 117 3.24 -11.31 24.14
N ALA A 118 2.42 -11.63 23.13
CA ALA A 118 1.00 -11.97 23.29
C ALA A 118 0.70 -13.49 23.17
N TRP A 119 1.59 -14.27 22.54
CA TRP A 119 1.38 -15.71 22.33
C TRP A 119 1.42 -16.54 23.64
N SER A 120 2.17 -16.08 24.66
CA SER A 120 2.21 -16.79 25.95
C SER A 120 0.87 -16.78 26.70
N THR A 121 -0.07 -15.89 26.36
CA THR A 121 -1.37 -15.81 27.06
C THR A 121 -2.56 -16.27 26.22
N SER A 122 -2.47 -16.28 24.88
CA SER A 122 -3.58 -16.73 24.02
C SER A 122 -3.58 -18.24 23.73
N SER A 123 -2.47 -18.94 23.97
CA SER A 123 -2.39 -20.40 23.91
C SER A 123 -3.38 -21.10 24.89
N PHE A 124 -3.89 -20.37 25.89
CA PHE A 124 -4.85 -20.87 26.87
C PHE A 124 -6.32 -20.66 26.49
N CYS A 125 -6.65 -19.86 25.46
CA CYS A 125 -8.05 -19.50 25.17
C CYS A 125 -8.63 -20.14 23.89
N SER A 126 -7.86 -20.90 23.11
CA SER A 126 -8.39 -21.64 21.93
C SER A 126 -8.46 -23.16 22.11
N ALA A 127 -8.27 -23.69 23.33
CA ALA A 127 -8.41 -25.12 23.62
C ALA A 127 -9.77 -25.51 24.24
N SER A 128 -10.72 -24.57 24.32
CA SER A 128 -12.07 -24.79 24.90
C SER A 128 -13.17 -24.15 24.06
N ALA A 129 -13.22 -24.48 22.77
CA ALA A 129 -14.38 -24.27 21.90
C ALA A 129 -14.47 -25.43 20.89
#